data_AF-A0A164WAV0-F1
#
_entry.id   AF-A0A164WAV0-F1
#
_cell.length_a   1.000
_cell.length_b   1.000
_cell.length_c   1.000
_cell.angle_alpha   90.00
_cell.angle_beta   90.00
_cell.angle_gamma   90.00
#
_symmetry.space_group_name_H-M   'P 1'
#
loop_
_entity.id
_entity.type
_entity.pdbx_description
1 polymer ?
#
loop_
_entity_poly.entity_id
_entity_poly.type
_entity_poly.pdbx_seq_one_letter_code
_entity_poly.pdbx_strand_id
1 'polypeptide(L)' 'MDPRIWHKVAGFSGMAALGLGTYGAHAFKPKNPTYKDVWHTASLYHLVHTAALVAAPLATHPHIFGGLLTTGILAFSGT' A
#
# COMPACT_ATOMS: atom_id res chain seq x y z
N MET A 1 -20.91 10.31 -0.53
CA MET A 1 -19.46 10.59 -0.43
C MET A 1 -18.89 10.71 -1.83
N ASP A 2 -18.06 11.73 -2.10
CA ASP A 2 -17.40 11.90 -3.42
C ASP A 2 -16.37 10.76 -3.63
N PRO A 3 -16.46 9.97 -4.72
CA PRO A 3 -15.48 8.93 -5.03
C PRO A 3 -14.03 9.42 -5.09
N ARG A 4 -13.80 10.71 -5.39
CA ARG A 4 -12.45 11.31 -5.43
C ARG A 4 -11.72 11.30 -4.09
N ILE A 5 -12.42 11.02 -2.98
CA ILE A 5 -11.77 10.82 -1.67
C ILE A 5 -10.70 9.72 -1.73
N TRP A 6 -10.91 8.69 -2.57
CA TRP A 6 -9.97 7.58 -2.71
C TRP A 6 -8.63 7.98 -3.32
N HIS A 7 -8.57 9.03 -4.15
CA HIS A 7 -7.29 9.58 -4.61
C HIS A 7 -6.47 10.18 -3.48
N LYS A 8 -7.13 10.79 -2.49
CA LYS A 8 -6.43 11.33 -1.30
C LYS A 8 -5.87 10.19 -0.45
N VAL A 9 -6.68 9.16 -0.21
CA VAL A 9 -6.25 7.94 0.50
C VAL A 9 -5.08 7.27 -0.23
N ALA A 10 -5.19 7.10 -1.54
CA ALA A 10 -4.13 6.57 -2.39
C ALA A 10 -2.86 7.44 -2.33
N GLY A 11 -2.99 8.77 -2.27
CA GLY A 11 -1.85 9.68 -2.12
C GLY A 11 -1.07 9.43 -0.82
N PHE A 12 -1.76 9.33 0.32
CA PHE A 12 -1.13 9.00 1.60
C PHE A 12 -0.51 7.60 1.60
N SER A 13 -1.23 6.60 1.07
CA SER A 13 -0.73 5.23 0.93
C SER A 13 0.52 5.18 0.05
N GLY A 14 0.55 5.95 -1.03
CA GLY A 14 1.67 6.00 -1.97
C GLY A 14 2.92 6.66 -1.40
N MET A 15 2.75 7.74 -0.63
CA MET A 15 3.86 8.32 0.13
C MET A 15 4.50 7.29 1.06
N ALA A 16 3.69 6.52 1.78
CA ALA A 16 4.17 5.47 2.67
C ALA A 16 4.86 4.32 1.89
N ALA A 17 4.26 3.87 0.78
CA ALA A 17 4.83 2.82 -0.06
C ALA A 17 6.21 3.20 -0.62
N LEU A 18 6.37 4.45 -1.10
CA LEU A 18 7.66 4.96 -1.57
C LEU A 18 8.69 5.08 -0.45
N GLY A 19 8.28 5.59 0.72
CA GLY A 19 9.15 5.68 1.90
C GLY A 19 9.66 4.31 2.36
N LEU A 20 8.78 3.32 2.45
CA LEU A 20 9.15 1.96 2.85
C LEU A 20 10.01 1.25 1.79
N GLY A 21 9.72 1.45 0.51
CA GLY A 21 10.52 0.89 -0.59
C GLY A 21 11.93 1.48 -0.63
N THR A 22 12.06 2.81 -0.50
CA THR A 22 13.37 3.48 -0.49
C THR A 22 14.19 3.12 0.74
N TYR A 23 13.56 3.05 1.92
CA TYR A 23 14.20 2.54 3.14
C TYR A 23 14.69 1.09 2.95
N GLY A 24 13.86 0.22 2.36
CA GLY A 24 14.21 -1.15 2.02
C GLY A 24 15.46 -1.26 1.15
N ALA A 25 15.57 -0.40 0.15
CA ALA A 25 16.69 -0.42 -0.81
C ALA A 25 18.00 0.18 -0.25
N HIS A 26 17.92 1.22 0.59
CA HIS A 26 19.10 2.01 0.97
C HIS A 26 19.55 1.81 2.42
N ALA A 27 18.60 1.70 3.34
CA ALA A 27 18.87 1.75 4.78
C ALA A 27 18.63 0.40 5.48
N PHE A 28 17.76 -0.46 4.94
CA PHE A 28 17.39 -1.71 5.56
C PHE A 28 18.50 -2.77 5.46
N LYS A 29 19.17 -3.01 6.58
CA LYS A 29 20.28 -3.97 6.70
C LYS A 29 20.00 -4.95 7.84
N PRO A 30 19.04 -5.89 7.67
CA PRO A 30 18.71 -6.87 8.69
C PRO A 30 19.87 -7.85 8.91
N LYS A 31 19.99 -8.36 10.14
CA LYS A 31 20.99 -9.41 10.47
C LYS A 31 20.72 -10.72 9.74
N ASN A 32 19.44 -11.08 9.61
CA ASN A 32 19.02 -12.22 8.81
C ASN A 32 18.63 -11.75 7.39
N PRO A 33 19.31 -12.24 6.33
CA PRO A 33 19.04 -11.84 4.96
C PRO A 33 17.61 -12.15 4.49
N THR A 34 16.94 -13.17 5.04
CA THR A 34 15.54 -13.51 4.71
C THR A 34 14.60 -12.34 4.91
N TYR A 35 14.87 -11.45 5.89
CA TYR A 35 14.01 -10.29 6.11
C TYR A 35 14.09 -9.28 4.96
N LYS A 36 15.14 -9.27 4.14
CA LYS A 36 15.18 -8.42 2.93
C LYS A 36 14.12 -8.86 1.93
N ASP A 37 13.96 -10.16 1.73
CA ASP A 37 12.97 -10.69 0.78
C ASP A 37 11.54 -10.46 1.29
N VAL A 38 11.33 -10.59 2.60
CA VAL A 38 10.06 -10.25 3.25
C VAL A 38 9.77 -8.75 3.11
N TRP A 39 10.75 -7.89 3.38
CA TRP A 39 10.61 -6.44 3.24
C TRP A 39 10.30 -6.03 1.80
N HIS A 40 11.01 -6.63 0.84
CA HIS A 40 10.80 -6.38 -0.58
C HIS A 40 9.38 -6.78 -1.00
N THR A 41 8.93 -7.97 -0.60
CA THR A 41 7.56 -8.45 -0.87
C THR A 41 6.50 -7.53 -0.25
N ALA A 42 6.66 -7.15 1.02
CA ALA A 42 5.75 -6.25 1.71
C ALA A 42 5.69 -4.87 1.04
N SER A 43 6.84 -4.30 0.66
CA SER A 43 6.93 -3.02 -0.03
C SER A 43 6.25 -3.07 -1.40
N LEU A 44 6.46 -4.15 -2.16
CA LEU A 44 5.83 -4.36 -3.45
C LEU A 44 4.31 -4.48 -3.32
N TYR A 45 3.83 -5.25 -2.35
CA TYR A 45 2.39 -5.36 -2.09
C TYR A 45 1.80 -4.01 -1.71
N HIS A 46 2.41 -3.24 -0.81
CA HIS A 46 1.89 -1.92 -0.44
C HIS A 46 1.81 -0.97 -1.66
N LEU A 47 2.81 -1.01 -2.56
CA LEU A 47 2.78 -0.24 -3.80
C LEU A 47 1.66 -0.69 -4.75
N VAL A 48 1.46 -1.99 -4.93
CA VAL A 48 0.38 -2.54 -5.77
C VAL A 48 -1.00 -2.18 -5.21
N HIS A 49 -1.18 -2.30 -3.90
CA HIS A 49 -2.43 -1.90 -3.24
C HIS A 49 -2.70 -0.39 -3.38
N THR A 50 -1.66 0.43 -3.30
CA THR A 50 -1.75 1.86 -3.58
C THR A 50 -2.22 2.12 -5.01
N ALA A 51 -1.61 1.45 -6.00
CA ALA A 51 -2.00 1.58 -7.41
C ALA A 51 -3.47 1.17 -7.62
N ALA A 52 -3.93 0.11 -6.95
CA ALA A 52 -5.32 -0.28 -6.95
C ALA A 52 -6.24 0.77 -6.29
N LEU A 53 -5.83 1.41 -5.19
CA LEU A 53 -6.58 2.52 -4.57
C LEU A 53 -6.70 3.74 -5.48
N VAL A 54 -5.69 4.04 -6.31
CA VAL A 54 -5.79 5.10 -7.33
C VAL A 54 -6.92 4.79 -8.31
N ALA A 55 -7.11 3.53 -8.69
CA ALA A 55 -8.18 3.10 -9.60
C ALA A 55 -9.56 3.00 -8.93
N ALA A 56 -9.67 3.14 -7.60
CA ALA A 56 -10.92 2.95 -6.87
C ALA A 56 -12.13 3.78 -7.38
N PRO A 57 -11.97 5.05 -7.82
CA PRO A 57 -13.08 5.84 -8.37
C PRO A 57 -13.66 5.29 -9.68
N LEU A 58 -12.92 4.41 -10.38
CA LEU A 58 -13.35 3.79 -11.63
C LEU A 58 -14.22 2.54 -11.41
N ALA A 59 -14.28 2.01 -10.19
CA ALA A 59 -15.10 0.85 -9.86
C ALA A 59 -16.60 1.19 -9.87
N THR A 60 -17.46 0.22 -10.15
CA THR A 60 -18.93 0.38 -10.06
C THR A 60 -19.40 0.80 -8.67
N HIS A 61 -18.70 0.34 -7.62
CA HIS A 61 -18.97 0.69 -6.22
C HIS A 61 -17.69 1.20 -5.53
N PRO A 62 -17.26 2.45 -5.77
CA PRO A 62 -15.97 2.96 -5.32
C PRO A 62 -15.73 2.85 -3.82
N HIS A 63 -16.76 3.11 -3.02
CA HIS A 63 -16.65 3.10 -1.55
C HIS A 63 -16.55 1.69 -0.95
N ILE A 64 -17.20 0.71 -1.58
CA ILE A 64 -17.08 -0.69 -1.17
C ILE A 64 -15.71 -1.20 -1.54
N PHE A 65 -15.28 -0.96 -2.80
CA PHE A 65 -13.97 -1.37 -3.28
C PHE A 65 -12.84 -0.74 -2.46
N GLY A 66 -12.81 0.59 -2.36
CA GLY A 66 -11.77 1.29 -1.61
C GLY A 66 -11.80 0.96 -0.12
N GLY A 67 -12.99 0.79 0.47
CA GLY A 67 -13.17 0.45 1.88
C GLY A 67 -12.61 -0.93 2.20
N LEU A 68 -12.99 -1.96 1.43
CA LEU A 68 -12.47 -3.32 1.58
C LEU A 68 -10.97 -3.37 1.32
N LEU A 69 -10.48 -2.68 0.29
CA LEU A 69 -9.05 -2.65 -0.04
C LEU A 69 -8.23 -2.02 1.08
N THR A 70 -8.67 -0.87 1.61
CA THR A 70 -8.00 -0.20 2.74
C THR A 70 -8.07 -1.05 4.00
N THR A 71 -9.21 -1.70 4.26
CA THR A 71 -9.36 -2.62 5.39
C THR A 71 -8.40 -3.80 5.26
N GLY A 72 -8.26 -4.37 4.06
CA GLY A 72 -7.30 -5.44 3.78
C GLY A 72 -5.86 -5.00 4.00
N ILE A 73 -5.47 -3.81 3.53
CA ILE A 73 -4.14 -3.24 3.80
C ILE A 73 -3.90 -3.20 5.31
N LEU A 74 -4.82 -2.62 6.10
CA LEU A 74 -4.64 -2.49 7.55
C LEU A 74 -4.67 -3.84 8.30
N ALA A 75 -5.53 -4.77 7.88
CA ALA A 75 -5.67 -6.07 8.54
C ALA A 75 -4.50 -7.03 8.25
N PHE A 76 -3.85 -6.88 7.09
CA PHE A 76 -2.85 -7.84 6.60
C PHE A 76 -1.45 -7.23 6.37
N SER A 77 -1.21 -5.94 6.65
CA SER A 77 0.12 -5.32 6.50
C SER A 77 1.16 -5.75 7.53
N GLY A 78 0.84 -6.70 8.41
CA GLY A 78 1.75 -7.22 9.44
C GLY A 78 1.86 -6.30 10.65
N THR A 79 1.04 -6.56 11.66
CA THR A 79 1.44 -6.40 13.08
C THR A 79 2.37 -7.52 13.49
#